data_AF-A0A5N0GZJ6-F1
#
_entry.id   AF-A0A5N0GZJ6-F1
#
_cell.length_a   1.000
_cell.length_b   1.000
_cell.length_c   1.000
_cell.angle_alpha   90.00
_cell.angle_beta   90.00
_cell.angle_gamma   90.00
#
_symmetry.space_group_name_H-M   'P 1'
#
loop_
_entity.id
_entity.type
_entity.pdbx_description
1 polymer ?
#
loop_
_entity_poly.entity_id
_entity_poly.type
_entity_poly.pdbx_seq_one_letter_code
_entity_poly.pdbx_strand_id
1 'polypeptide(L)' 'MQEGGREPDFTLTAPSDTWAKVARKEMGVRRAVMGPIKFKGSLAKALKHFSGLEAALHQFADVPTDWDN' A
#
# COMPACT_ATOMS: atom_id res chain seq x y z
N MET A 1 13.95 -11.41 25.35
CA MET A 1 14.02 -10.81 24.01
C MET A 1 12.67 -10.18 23.74
N GLN A 2 12.56 -8.85 23.85
CA GLN A 2 11.33 -8.14 23.50
C GLN A 2 11.51 -7.64 22.07
N GLU A 3 11.05 -8.42 21.08
CA GLU A 3 10.82 -7.87 19.75
C GLU A 3 9.51 -7.09 19.82
N GLY A 4 9.62 -5.75 19.90
CA GLY A 4 8.50 -4.86 20.10
C GLY A 4 7.48 -4.98 18.97
N GLY A 5 6.44 -5.79 19.18
CA GLY A 5 5.26 -5.86 18.34
C GLY A 5 4.46 -4.56 18.43
N ARG A 6 4.93 -3.51 17.76
CA ARG A 6 4.06 -2.35 17.48
C ARG A 6 3.05 -2.78 16.44
N GLU A 7 1.78 -2.77 16.83
CA GLU A 7 0.70 -2.85 15.84
C GLU A 7 0.89 -1.73 14.82
N PRO A 8 0.83 -2.05 13.52
CA PRO A 8 0.96 -1.04 12.49
C PRO A 8 -0.19 -0.02 12.61
N ASP A 9 0.12 1.27 12.47
CA ASP A 9 -0.88 2.36 12.51
C ASP A 9 -2.04 2.15 11.50
N PHE A 10 -1.75 1.41 10.42
CA PHE A 10 -2.73 0.94 9.45
C PHE A 10 -2.23 -0.28 8.68
N THR A 11 -3.16 -1.08 8.18
CA THR A 11 -2.91 -2.21 7.29
C THR A 11 -3.67 -2.00 5.98
N LEU A 12 -3.01 -2.33 4.87
CA LEU A 12 -3.60 -2.29 3.53
C LEU A 12 -3.67 -3.71 2.99
N THR A 13 -4.84 -4.10 2.50
CA THR A 13 -5.03 -5.41 1.87
C THR A 13 -5.74 -5.26 0.53
N ALA A 14 -5.20 -5.87 -0.51
CA ALA A 14 -5.75 -5.85 -1.86
C ALA A 14 -5.30 -7.09 -2.63
N PRO A 15 -6.02 -7.51 -3.69
CA PRO A 15 -5.57 -8.56 -4.60
C PRO A 15 -4.22 -8.22 -5.25
N SER A 16 -3.42 -9.23 -5.58
CA SER A 16 -2.11 -9.06 -6.24
C SER A 16 -2.20 -8.22 -7.52
N ASP A 17 -3.23 -8.42 -8.34
CA ASP A 17 -3.51 -7.62 -9.54
C ASP A 17 -3.71 -6.12 -9.24
N THR A 18 -4.33 -5.79 -8.11
CA THR A 18 -4.50 -4.39 -7.70
C THR A 18 -3.16 -3.77 -7.30
N TRP A 19 -2.32 -4.49 -6.57
CA TRP A 19 -0.99 -4.03 -6.23
C TRP A 19 -0.10 -3.87 -7.46
N ALA A 20 -0.18 -4.80 -8.42
CA ALA A 20 0.53 -4.71 -9.70
C ALA A 20 0.13 -3.46 -10.48
N LYS A 21 -1.17 -3.15 -10.59
CA LYS A 21 -1.68 -1.94 -11.26
C LYS A 21 -1.21 -0.64 -10.60
N VAL A 22 -1.15 -0.63 -9.26
CA VAL A 22 -0.65 0.53 -8.50
C VAL A 22 0.86 0.71 -8.69
N ALA A 23 1.63 -0.37 -8.61
CA ALA A 23 3.06 -0.38 -8.83
C ALA A 23 3.38 0.14 -10.25
N ARG A 24 2.73 -0.42 -11.28
CA ARG A 24 2.91 -0.04 -12.70
C ARG A 24 2.39 1.36 -13.06
N LYS A 25 1.88 2.14 -12.09
CA LYS A 25 1.28 3.47 -12.29
C LYS A 25 0.04 3.47 -13.19
N GLU A 26 -0.57 2.31 -13.43
CA GLU A 26 -1.82 2.16 -14.18
C GLU A 26 -3.03 2.60 -13.33
N MET A 27 -2.90 2.54 -12.01
CA MET A 27 -3.89 3.04 -11.05
C MET A 27 -3.24 4.00 -10.05
N GLY A 28 -3.76 5.22 -9.95
CA GLY A 28 -3.29 6.18 -8.96
C GLY A 28 -3.51 5.68 -7.53
N VAL A 29 -2.50 5.81 -6.67
CA VAL A 29 -2.52 5.32 -5.28
C VAL A 29 -3.74 5.83 -4.51
N ARG A 30 -4.15 7.08 -4.75
CA ARG A 30 -5.28 7.68 -4.04
C ARG A 30 -6.60 6.99 -4.41
N ARG A 31 -6.76 6.70 -5.70
CA ARG A 31 -7.92 5.96 -6.22
C ARG A 31 -7.92 4.52 -5.74
N ALA A 32 -6.74 3.90 -5.63
CA ALA A 32 -6.60 2.55 -5.13
C ALA A 32 -6.97 2.45 -3.63
N VAL A 33 -6.43 3.34 -2.80
CA VAL A 33 -6.70 3.42 -1.35
C VAL A 33 -8.17 3.78 -1.05
N MET A 34 -8.79 4.63 -1.88
CA MET A 34 -10.21 4.98 -1.73
C MET A 34 -11.18 3.99 -2.39
N GLY A 35 -10.67 2.94 -3.03
CA GLY A 35 -11.48 1.99 -3.79
C GLY A 35 -11.13 0.54 -3.47
N PRO A 36 -10.36 -0.15 -4.34
CA PRO A 36 -10.13 -1.59 -4.23
C PRO A 36 -9.22 -2.02 -3.06
N ILE A 37 -8.38 -1.13 -2.51
CA ILE A 37 -7.53 -1.44 -1.36
C ILE A 37 -8.37 -1.30 -0.09
N LYS A 38 -8.51 -2.39 0.66
CA LYS A 38 -9.12 -2.38 1.99
C LYS A 38 -8.14 -1.78 2.98
N PHE A 39 -8.55 -0.65 3.54
CA PHE A 39 -7.82 0.07 4.57
C PHE A 39 -8.33 -0.34 5.96
N LYS A 40 -7.44 -0.79 6.84
CA LYS A 40 -7.75 -1.08 8.26
C LYS A 40 -6.89 -0.19 9.15
N GLY A 41 -7.50 0.69 9.94
CA GLY A 41 -6.80 1.64 10.82
C GLY A 41 -7.28 3.09 10.64
N SER A 42 -6.46 4.06 11.00
CA SER A 42 -6.81 5.49 10.86
C SER A 42 -6.45 6.06 9.49
N LEU A 43 -7.44 6.23 8.62
CA LEU A 43 -7.25 6.80 7.27
C LEU A 43 -6.67 8.21 7.31
N ALA A 44 -7.02 9.00 8.34
CA ALA A 44 -6.48 10.34 8.54
C ALA A 44 -4.95 10.34 8.75
N LYS A 45 -4.40 9.34 9.45
CA LYS A 45 -2.94 9.19 9.61
C LYS A 45 -2.27 8.82 8.29
N ALA A 46 -2.86 7.90 7.52
CA ALA A 46 -2.33 7.53 6.22
C ALA A 46 -2.38 8.71 5.22
N LEU A 47 -3.47 9.48 5.22
CA LEU A 47 -3.60 10.68 4.38
C LEU A 47 -2.64 11.81 4.77
N LYS A 48 -2.31 11.94 6.07
CA LYS A 48 -1.28 12.89 6.54
C LYS A 48 0.10 12.58 5.94
N HIS A 49 0.38 11.31 5.67
CA HIS A 49 1.64 10.82 5.11
C HIS A 49 1.49 10.28 3.68
N PHE A 50 0.48 10.78 2.95
CA PHE A 50 0.06 10.19 1.68
C PHE A 50 1.17 10.18 0.61
N SER A 51 1.96 11.24 0.52
CA SER A 51 3.10 11.30 -0.42
C SER A 51 4.15 10.22 -0.14
N GLY A 52 4.37 9.89 1.14
CA GLY A 52 5.27 8.80 1.54
C GLY A 52 4.69 7.43 1.22
N LEU A 53 3.38 7.25 1.43
CA LEU A 53 2.67 6.03 1.03
C LEU A 53 2.73 5.83 -0.49
N GLU A 54 2.47 6.87 -1.28
CA GLU A 54 2.53 6.81 -2.74
C GLU A 54 3.94 6.45 -3.24
N ALA A 55 4.97 7.09 -2.70
CA ALA A 55 6.36 6.77 -3.02
C ALA A 55 6.71 5.31 -2.67
N ALA A 56 6.29 4.82 -1.50
CA ALA A 56 6.52 3.44 -1.08
C ALA A 56 5.81 2.43 -2.00
N LEU A 57 4.57 2.71 -2.40
CA LEU A 57 3.83 1.84 -3.31
C LEU A 57 4.42 1.83 -4.73
N HIS A 58 4.99 2.94 -5.17
CA HIS A 58 5.73 2.97 -6.44
C HIS A 58 7.08 2.28 -6.38
N GLN A 59 7.73 2.20 -5.21
CA GLN A 59 8.95 1.41 -5.06
C GLN A 59 8.72 -0.09 -5.27
N PHE A 60 7.50 -0.60 -5.05
CA PHE A 60 7.18 -1.99 -5.41
C PHE A 60 7.30 -2.27 -6.92
N ALA A 61 7.22 -1.24 -7.76
CA ALA A 61 7.44 -1.37 -9.20
C ALA A 61 8.93 -1.47 -9.56
N ASP A 62 9.80 -0.96 -8.69
CA ASP A 62 11.24 -0.91 -8.89
C ASP A 62 11.92 -2.24 -8.49
N VAL A 63 11.26 -3.00 -7.61
CA VAL A 63 11.69 -4.33 -7.21
C VAL A 63 11.13 -5.36 -8.18
N PRO A 64 11.95 -6.29 -8.72
CA PRO A 64 11.46 -7.42 -9.51
C PRO A 64 10.55 -8.28 -8.64
N THR A 65 9.25 -8.04 -8.79
CA THR A 65 8.18 -8.68 -8.01
C THR A 65 7.40 -9.58 -8.93
N ASP A 66 7.34 -10.86 -8.61
CA ASP A 66 6.47 -11.80 -9.29
C ASP A 66 5.05 -11.63 -8.74
N TRP A 67 4.12 -11.29 -9.63
CA TRP A 67 2.72 -11.04 -9.29
C TRP A 67 1.80 -12.22 -9.65
N ASP A 68 2.36 -13.27 -10.26
CA ASP A 68 1.67 -14.39 -10.90
C ASP A 68 1.93 -15.65 -10.05
N ASN A 69 1.22 -15.75 -8.93
CA ASN A 69 1.30 -16.92 -8.04
C ASN A 69 0.32 -18.02 -8.47
#